data_AF-A0A6G3MGV0-F1
#
_entry.id   AF-A0A6G3MGV0-F1
#
_cell.length_a   1.000
_cell.length_b   1.000
_cell.length_c   1.000
_cell.angle_alpha   90.00
_cell.angle_beta   90.00
_cell.angle_gamma   90.00
#
_symmetry.space_group_name_H-M   'P 1'
#
loop_
_entity.id
_entity.type
_entity.pdbx_description
1 polymer ?
#
loop_
_entity_poly.entity_id
_entity_poly.type
_entity_poly.pdbx_seq_one_letter_code
_entity_poly.pdbx_strand_id
1 'polypeptide(L)'
;MDFEKERSSESNSQIQSIQFSKITTEPSLDGNERSSFQQITSYSSMSTAGKNLQLKRKVRLKHSSGPLTEKTLKGVADYILSGKCKNIILLAGAGISTAAGIPDFRSPVTGLYNIAEKLNIPPESIFDIDYFKTNPQPFYNICKTYIDVLGNAKPTLTHFFIRLLADKNILLKLYTQNVDGMERLAGLESKHIIEAHGTLTTASCINCHAKFSIEIFKQCVQSETISYCSQCNGLVKPDVVFFGERLPEYFFDSIESDCKNCDLMIIAGTSLHVYPISLITQLIPPDVPRVVINKEKVGTFEI
;
A
#
# COMPACT_ATOMS: atom_id res chain seq x y z
N MET A 1 -23.70 41.99 43.86
CA MET A 1 -22.74 41.00 44.41
C MET A 1 -21.94 40.48 43.24
N ASP A 2 -20.73 41.03 43.16
CA ASP A 2 -19.67 40.74 42.20
C ASP A 2 -19.24 39.28 42.23
N PHE A 3 -18.63 38.78 41.14
CA PHE A 3 -17.19 38.52 41.12
C PHE A 3 -16.71 38.12 39.71
N GLU A 4 -15.64 38.79 39.28
CA GLU A 4 -14.80 38.47 38.13
C GLU A 4 -13.94 37.19 38.33
N LYS A 5 -13.32 36.76 37.22
CA LYS A 5 -11.92 36.28 37.07
C LYS A 5 -11.57 34.77 37.05
N GLU A 6 -11.08 34.39 35.86
CA GLU A 6 -9.75 33.79 35.55
C GLU A 6 -9.42 32.28 35.74
N ARG A 7 -8.76 31.77 34.67
CA ARG A 7 -7.65 30.79 34.56
C ARG A 7 -7.91 29.29 34.32
N SER A 8 -7.53 28.89 33.10
CA SER A 8 -6.67 27.75 32.70
C SER A 8 -6.27 26.69 33.74
N SER A 9 -6.41 25.41 33.37
CA SER A 9 -5.32 24.42 33.52
C SER A 9 -5.60 23.13 32.72
N GLU A 10 -4.55 22.67 32.06
CA GLU A 10 -4.39 21.34 31.46
C GLU A 10 -4.45 20.24 32.54
N SER A 11 -4.92 19.03 32.19
CA SER A 11 -4.41 17.83 32.85
C SER A 11 -4.40 16.62 31.91
N ASN A 12 -3.26 15.94 32.00
CA ASN A 12 -2.72 14.89 31.15
C ASN A 12 -3.18 13.49 31.57
N SER A 13 -3.20 12.61 30.57
CA SER A 13 -2.70 11.21 30.55
C SER A 13 -3.25 10.16 31.52
N GLN A 14 -3.65 9.03 30.95
CA GLN A 14 -2.97 7.74 31.19
C GLN A 14 -3.27 6.77 30.03
N ILE A 15 -2.33 6.62 29.09
CA ILE A 15 -2.28 5.48 28.17
C ILE A 15 -1.19 4.56 28.72
N GLN A 16 -1.59 3.36 29.13
CA GLN A 16 -0.69 2.30 29.58
C GLN A 16 0.10 1.75 28.38
N SER A 17 1.43 1.72 28.50
CA SER A 17 2.35 1.17 27.51
C SER A 17 2.39 -0.36 27.55
N ILE A 18 2.15 -1.01 26.42
CA ILE A 18 2.33 -2.45 26.21
C ILE A 18 3.77 -2.69 25.72
N GLN A 19 4.54 -3.54 26.42
CA GLN A 19 5.89 -3.95 26.05
C GLN A 19 5.85 -5.20 25.17
N PHE A 20 6.60 -5.20 24.06
CA PHE A 20 6.88 -6.40 23.25
C PHE A 20 8.33 -6.86 23.50
N SER A 21 8.50 -8.16 23.78
CA SER A 21 9.78 -8.81 24.01
C SER A 21 10.50 -9.13 22.69
N LYS A 22 11.81 -8.88 22.65
CA LYS A 22 12.70 -9.19 21.52
C LYS A 22 12.96 -10.70 21.44
N ILE A 23 12.78 -11.29 20.26
CA ILE A 23 13.32 -12.62 19.93
C ILE A 23 14.39 -12.39 18.85
N THR A 24 15.64 -12.72 19.17
CA THR A 24 16.82 -12.60 18.31
C THR A 24 17.27 -13.98 17.84
N THR A 25 17.21 -14.25 16.54
CA THR A 25 18.10 -15.21 15.84
C THR A 25 18.17 -14.83 14.36
N GLU A 26 19.34 -14.34 13.91
CA GLU A 26 19.64 -14.05 12.50
C GLU A 26 20.23 -15.30 11.81
N PRO A 27 19.81 -15.65 10.57
CA PRO A 27 20.57 -16.54 9.71
C PRO A 27 21.58 -15.75 8.85
N SER A 28 22.72 -16.39 8.56
CA SER A 28 23.87 -15.83 7.86
C SER A 28 23.64 -15.64 6.35
N LEU A 29 23.73 -14.40 5.87
CA LEU A 29 23.78 -14.03 4.44
C LEU A 29 24.97 -13.11 4.12
N ASP A 30 25.44 -13.20 2.87
CA ASP A 30 26.73 -12.72 2.37
C ASP A 30 26.83 -11.18 2.20
N GLY A 31 28.07 -10.67 2.23
CA GLY A 31 28.41 -9.28 2.58
C GLY A 31 27.97 -8.15 1.65
N ASN A 32 27.47 -8.43 0.44
CA ASN A 32 27.08 -7.38 -0.52
C ASN A 32 25.58 -7.04 -0.48
N GLU A 33 24.73 -7.90 0.08
CA GLU A 33 23.29 -7.66 0.26
C GLU A 33 22.97 -6.89 1.57
N ARG A 34 23.94 -6.78 2.48
CA ARG A 34 23.79 -6.10 3.78
C ARG A 34 23.51 -4.59 3.68
N SER A 35 23.99 -3.92 2.63
CA SER A 35 23.89 -2.45 2.49
C SER A 35 22.46 -1.97 2.24
N SER A 36 21.79 -2.56 1.24
CA SER A 36 20.41 -2.21 0.87
C SER A 36 19.41 -2.65 1.95
N PHE A 37 19.64 -3.82 2.54
CA PHE A 37 18.80 -4.37 3.61
C PHE A 37 18.88 -3.54 4.89
N GLN A 38 20.06 -3.03 5.28
CA GLN A 38 20.20 -2.16 6.47
C GLN A 38 19.51 -0.81 6.28
N GLN A 39 19.51 -0.25 5.06
CA GLN A 39 18.82 1.02 4.81
C GLN A 39 17.30 0.86 4.94
N ILE A 40 16.70 -0.16 4.32
CA ILE A 40 15.24 -0.40 4.37
C ILE A 40 14.79 -0.89 5.76
N THR A 41 15.55 -1.77 6.42
CA THR A 41 15.22 -2.23 7.79
C THR A 41 15.40 -1.13 8.84
N SER A 42 16.32 -0.18 8.64
CA SER A 42 16.43 0.98 9.52
C SER A 42 15.15 1.81 9.53
N TYR A 43 14.46 1.95 8.38
CA TYR A 43 13.16 2.61 8.29
C TYR A 43 12.03 1.83 8.99
N SER A 44 12.08 0.49 8.97
CA SER A 44 11.11 -0.36 9.69
C SER A 44 11.24 -0.29 11.21
N SER A 45 12.43 0.02 11.73
CA SER A 45 12.70 0.10 13.18
C SER A 45 12.30 1.44 13.83
N MET A 46 11.81 2.41 13.05
CA MET A 46 11.46 3.76 13.53
C MET A 46 9.97 3.94 13.90
N SER A 47 9.19 2.86 14.00
CA SER A 47 7.75 2.95 14.33
C SER A 47 7.40 3.13 15.81
N THR A 48 8.38 3.19 16.72
CA THR A 48 8.12 3.32 18.18
C THR A 48 8.57 4.62 18.84
N ALA A 49 8.91 5.67 18.08
CA ALA A 49 9.15 6.98 18.68
C ALA A 49 8.63 8.11 17.78
N GLY A 50 7.47 8.66 18.15
CA GLY A 50 7.05 9.97 17.70
C GLY A 50 8.09 11.02 18.10
N LYS A 51 9.04 11.29 17.21
CA LYS A 51 9.89 12.48 17.25
C LYS A 51 10.01 13.00 15.83
N ASN A 52 9.49 14.21 15.64
CA ASN A 52 9.81 15.10 14.53
C ASN A 52 11.32 15.13 14.30
N LEU A 53 11.84 14.35 13.36
CA LEU A 53 13.16 14.59 12.79
C LEU A 53 12.98 15.51 11.59
N GLN A 54 13.03 16.82 11.84
CA GLN A 54 13.45 17.76 10.80
C GLN A 54 14.90 17.44 10.44
N LEU A 55 15.12 16.66 9.39
CA LEU A 55 16.43 16.56 8.76
C LEU A 55 16.72 17.90 8.06
N LYS A 56 17.31 18.86 8.79
CA LYS A 56 17.90 20.08 8.21
C LYS A 56 19.20 19.72 7.50
N ARG A 57 19.11 19.06 6.34
CA ARG A 57 20.18 19.10 5.35
C ARG A 57 19.90 20.31 4.44
N LYS A 58 20.55 21.45 4.74
CA LYS A 58 20.69 22.55 3.78
C LYS A 58 21.62 22.09 2.64
N VAL A 59 21.12 21.20 1.79
CA VAL A 59 21.66 21.02 0.45
C VAL A 59 21.12 22.21 -0.34
N ARG A 60 22.00 23.11 -0.74
CA ARG A 60 21.65 24.19 -1.67
C ARG A 60 21.36 23.51 -3.00
N LEU A 61 20.12 23.07 -3.20
CA LEU A 61 19.64 22.48 -4.44
C LEU A 61 19.87 23.53 -5.52
N LYS A 62 20.82 23.28 -6.43
CA LYS A 62 20.80 23.94 -7.73
C LYS A 62 19.44 23.56 -8.32
N HIS A 63 18.54 24.53 -8.52
CA HIS A 63 17.34 24.33 -9.31
C HIS A 63 17.80 24.03 -10.75
N SER A 64 18.20 22.80 -11.03
CA SER A 64 18.10 22.28 -12.37
C SER A 64 16.60 22.24 -12.65
N SER A 65 16.13 23.07 -13.57
CA SER A 65 14.83 22.86 -14.19
C SER A 65 14.80 21.39 -14.63
N GLY A 66 14.02 20.56 -13.94
CA GLY A 66 13.88 19.14 -14.29
C GLY A 66 13.42 18.97 -15.74
N PRO A 67 13.20 17.74 -16.22
CA PRO A 67 12.94 17.52 -17.63
C PRO A 67 11.60 18.11 -18.14
N LEU A 68 10.74 18.59 -17.23
CA LEU A 68 9.49 19.28 -17.57
C LEU A 68 9.73 20.74 -17.96
N THR A 69 9.19 21.15 -19.11
CA THR A 69 9.15 22.56 -19.55
C THR A 69 8.19 23.40 -18.71
N GLU A 70 7.09 22.80 -18.23
CA GLU A 70 6.09 23.40 -17.36
C GLU A 70 5.54 22.37 -16.36
N LYS A 71 5.20 22.80 -15.13
CA LYS A 71 4.63 21.93 -14.08
C LYS A 71 3.12 21.79 -14.24
N THR A 72 2.69 21.39 -15.44
CA THR A 72 1.28 21.17 -15.81
C THR A 72 1.10 19.77 -16.39
N LEU A 73 -0.14 19.28 -16.49
CA LEU A 73 -0.41 18.02 -17.17
C LEU A 73 0.05 18.04 -18.63
N LYS A 74 -0.02 19.22 -19.28
CA LYS A 74 0.50 19.41 -20.64
C LYS A 74 2.02 19.22 -20.67
N GLY A 75 2.77 19.83 -19.74
CA GLY A 75 4.23 19.63 -19.66
C GLY A 75 4.64 18.17 -19.43
N VAL A 76 3.87 17.44 -18.63
CA VAL A 76 4.06 15.99 -18.44
C VAL A 76 3.80 15.23 -19.74
N ALA A 77 2.71 15.53 -20.44
CA ALA A 77 2.39 14.91 -21.72
C ALA A 77 3.46 15.21 -22.78
N ASP A 78 3.92 16.46 -22.88
CA ASP A 78 4.99 16.88 -23.78
C ASP A 78 6.30 16.13 -23.48
N TYR A 79 6.63 15.93 -22.20
CA TYR A 79 7.79 15.14 -21.79
C TYR A 79 7.68 13.67 -22.22
N ILE A 80 6.51 13.05 -22.04
CA ILE A 80 6.25 11.68 -22.54
C ILE A 80 6.39 11.62 -24.06
N LEU A 81 5.75 12.55 -24.78
CA LEU A 81 5.74 12.60 -26.25
C LEU A 81 7.12 12.93 -26.85
N SER A 82 8.03 13.55 -26.07
CA SER A 82 9.40 13.83 -26.52
C SER A 82 10.25 12.58 -26.77
N GLY A 83 9.82 11.41 -26.28
CA GLY A 83 10.57 10.15 -26.38
C GLY A 83 11.73 10.02 -25.38
N LYS A 84 11.93 11.02 -24.50
CA LYS A 84 12.92 10.96 -23.42
C LYS A 84 12.43 10.15 -22.22
N CYS A 85 11.13 10.16 -21.94
CA CYS A 85 10.51 9.35 -20.90
C CYS A 85 10.21 7.95 -21.43
N LYS A 86 10.95 6.94 -20.97
CA LYS A 86 10.83 5.54 -21.40
C LYS A 86 10.45 4.60 -20.27
N ASN A 87 10.66 5.01 -19.03
CA ASN A 87 10.47 4.17 -17.86
C ASN A 87 9.54 4.86 -16.86
N ILE A 88 8.24 4.62 -17.00
CA ILE A 88 7.23 5.15 -16.09
C ILE A 88 7.00 4.15 -14.95
N ILE A 89 7.14 4.62 -13.72
CA ILE A 89 6.63 3.93 -12.54
C ILE A 89 5.28 4.52 -12.18
N LEU A 90 4.28 3.66 -11.98
CA LEU A 90 2.99 4.08 -11.45
C LEU A 90 2.76 3.46 -10.06
N LEU A 91 2.43 4.29 -9.07
CA LEU A 91 1.98 3.89 -7.75
C LEU A 91 0.46 4.08 -7.67
N ALA A 92 -0.27 2.99 -7.48
CA ALA A 92 -1.73 2.98 -7.41
C ALA A 92 -2.25 2.57 -6.04
N GLY A 93 -3.37 3.17 -5.63
CA GLY A 93 -4.18 2.71 -4.50
C GLY A 93 -5.66 2.66 -4.82
N ALA A 94 -6.49 2.48 -3.78
CA ALA A 94 -7.91 2.13 -3.93
C ALA A 94 -8.72 3.14 -4.76
N GLY A 95 -8.28 4.41 -4.80
CA GLY A 95 -8.94 5.46 -5.57
C GLY A 95 -9.09 5.14 -7.06
N ILE A 96 -8.18 4.35 -7.65
CA ILE A 96 -8.26 3.97 -9.07
C ILE A 96 -9.39 2.95 -9.35
N SER A 97 -9.86 2.24 -8.32
CA SER A 97 -10.89 1.21 -8.38
C SER A 97 -12.28 1.70 -7.94
N THR A 98 -12.38 2.89 -7.32
CA THR A 98 -13.66 3.42 -6.82
C THR A 98 -14.75 3.55 -7.90
N ALA A 99 -14.37 3.92 -9.13
CA ALA A 99 -15.30 4.01 -10.25
C ALA A 99 -15.81 2.64 -10.75
N ALA A 100 -15.19 1.54 -10.33
CA ALA A 100 -15.66 0.18 -10.58
C ALA A 100 -16.70 -0.30 -9.55
N GLY A 101 -17.09 0.55 -8.60
CA GLY A 101 -17.98 0.20 -7.49
C GLY A 101 -17.28 -0.51 -6.33
N ILE A 102 -15.95 -0.69 -6.41
CA ILE A 102 -15.15 -1.24 -5.31
C ILE A 102 -14.97 -0.14 -4.26
N PRO A 103 -15.47 -0.33 -3.03
CA PRO A 103 -15.26 0.65 -1.98
C PRO A 103 -13.77 0.75 -1.64
N ASP A 104 -13.30 1.96 -1.36
CA ASP A 104 -12.00 2.10 -0.71
C ASP A 104 -12.11 1.71 0.78
N PHE A 105 -10.98 1.78 1.49
CA PHE A 105 -10.98 1.44 2.92
C PHE A 105 -11.55 2.57 3.78
N ARG A 106 -11.30 3.83 3.42
CA ARG A 106 -11.36 4.98 4.34
C ARG A 106 -12.47 6.00 4.04
N SER A 107 -13.17 5.91 2.91
CA SER A 107 -14.21 6.91 2.57
C SER A 107 -15.34 6.88 3.60
N PRO A 108 -15.79 8.03 4.13
CA PRO A 108 -16.75 8.08 5.24
C PRO A 108 -18.09 7.36 4.97
N VAL A 109 -18.57 7.36 3.73
CA VAL A 109 -19.89 6.82 3.37
C VAL A 109 -19.82 5.38 2.86
N THR A 110 -18.80 5.09 2.04
CA THR A 110 -18.69 3.82 1.30
C THR A 110 -17.55 2.94 1.79
N GLY A 111 -16.73 3.41 2.73
CA GLY A 111 -15.50 2.72 3.14
C GLY A 111 -15.76 1.44 3.92
N LEU A 112 -14.91 0.44 3.70
CA LEU A 112 -14.99 -0.85 4.41
C LEU A 112 -14.91 -0.71 5.94
N TYR A 113 -14.29 0.36 6.43
CA TYR A 113 -14.15 0.66 7.85
C TYR A 113 -15.48 0.91 8.59
N ASN A 114 -16.58 1.20 7.88
CA ASN A 114 -17.91 1.33 8.48
C ASN A 114 -18.42 -0.01 9.07
N ILE A 115 -17.87 -1.15 8.62
CA ILE A 115 -18.16 -2.47 9.22
C ILE A 115 -17.51 -2.59 10.61
N ALA A 116 -16.33 -1.99 10.79
CA ALA A 116 -15.60 -2.03 12.06
C ALA A 116 -16.32 -1.26 13.17
N GLU A 117 -16.99 -0.15 12.82
CA GLU A 117 -17.79 0.63 13.75
C GLU A 117 -18.90 -0.22 14.38
N LYS A 118 -19.57 -1.08 13.61
CA LYS A 118 -20.59 -2.02 14.11
C LYS A 118 -20.03 -3.05 15.09
N LEU A 119 -18.75 -3.36 14.96
CA LEU A 119 -18.04 -4.33 15.80
C LEU A 119 -17.32 -3.67 16.99
N ASN A 120 -17.40 -2.33 17.11
CA ASN A 120 -16.76 -1.54 18.15
C ASN A 120 -15.25 -1.81 18.28
N ILE A 121 -14.57 -1.99 17.13
CA ILE A 121 -13.12 -2.17 17.03
C ILE A 121 -12.50 -1.11 16.11
N PRO A 122 -11.21 -0.73 16.32
CA PRO A 122 -10.51 0.12 15.37
C PRO A 122 -10.47 -0.54 13.99
N PRO A 123 -10.81 0.18 12.90
CA PRO A 123 -10.96 -0.45 11.59
C PRO A 123 -9.74 -1.15 11.02
N GLU A 124 -8.55 -0.64 11.33
CA GLU A 124 -7.28 -1.25 10.96
C GLU A 124 -7.11 -2.66 11.54
N SER A 125 -7.72 -2.94 12.70
CA SER A 125 -7.59 -4.23 13.40
C SER A 125 -8.17 -5.40 12.61
N ILE A 126 -9.15 -5.15 11.72
CA ILE A 126 -9.72 -6.23 10.88
C ILE A 126 -8.68 -6.81 9.92
N PHE A 127 -7.67 -6.00 9.57
CA PHE A 127 -6.57 -6.38 8.69
C PHE A 127 -5.26 -6.55 9.49
N ASP A 128 -5.32 -6.75 10.80
CA ASP A 128 -4.16 -7.04 11.65
C ASP A 128 -4.01 -8.57 11.83
N ILE A 129 -2.79 -9.07 11.63
CA ILE A 129 -2.53 -10.52 11.64
C ILE A 129 -2.73 -11.15 13.03
N ASP A 130 -2.46 -10.42 14.10
CA ASP A 130 -2.63 -10.94 15.46
C ASP A 130 -4.09 -10.89 15.88
N TYR A 131 -4.83 -9.85 15.47
CA TYR A 131 -6.28 -9.85 15.62
C TYR A 131 -6.92 -11.02 14.85
N PHE A 132 -6.52 -11.25 13.60
CA PHE A 132 -7.05 -12.35 12.77
C PHE A 132 -6.83 -13.73 13.39
N LYS A 133 -5.67 -13.96 14.03
CA LYS A 133 -5.40 -15.22 14.76
C LYS A 133 -6.37 -15.46 15.91
N THR A 134 -6.86 -14.40 16.56
CA THR A 134 -7.76 -14.49 17.71
C THR A 134 -9.24 -14.48 17.30
N ASN A 135 -9.60 -13.67 16.30
CA ASN A 135 -10.95 -13.52 15.81
C ASN A 135 -10.97 -13.26 14.29
N PRO A 136 -11.01 -14.32 13.46
CA PRO A 136 -11.00 -14.18 11.99
C PRO A 136 -12.36 -13.76 11.41
N GLN A 137 -13.45 -13.85 12.17
CA GLN A 137 -14.81 -13.66 11.67
C GLN A 137 -15.06 -12.27 11.04
N PRO A 138 -14.60 -11.14 11.62
CA PRO A 138 -14.78 -9.82 11.03
C PRO A 138 -14.19 -9.72 9.62
N PHE A 139 -13.00 -10.28 9.39
CA PHE A 139 -12.37 -10.29 8.07
C PHE A 139 -13.18 -11.11 7.06
N TYR A 140 -13.65 -12.29 7.46
CA TYR A 140 -14.50 -13.14 6.60
C TYR A 140 -15.81 -12.43 6.21
N ASN A 141 -16.42 -11.68 7.13
CA ASN A 141 -17.62 -10.88 6.85
C ASN A 141 -17.35 -9.77 5.81
N ILE A 142 -16.18 -9.12 5.88
CA ILE A 142 -15.74 -8.17 4.85
C ILE A 142 -15.53 -8.89 3.51
N CYS A 143 -14.85 -10.04 3.51
CA CYS A 143 -14.62 -10.81 2.30
C CYS A 143 -15.92 -11.20 1.59
N LYS A 144 -16.99 -11.54 2.33
CA LYS A 144 -18.30 -11.86 1.75
C LYS A 144 -18.83 -10.69 0.91
N THR A 145 -18.83 -9.49 1.50
CA THR A 145 -19.23 -8.25 0.79
C THR A 145 -18.33 -8.00 -0.42
N TYR A 146 -17.02 -8.20 -0.26
CA TYR A 146 -16.04 -7.90 -1.31
C TYR A 146 -16.14 -8.86 -2.50
N ILE A 147 -16.38 -10.15 -2.26
CA ILE A 147 -16.56 -11.17 -3.31
C ILE A 147 -17.74 -10.79 -4.23
N ASP A 148 -18.86 -10.36 -3.63
CA ASP A 148 -20.06 -9.99 -4.38
C ASP A 148 -19.83 -8.75 -5.25
N VAL A 149 -19.10 -7.75 -4.73
CA VAL A 149 -18.72 -6.53 -5.46
C VAL A 149 -17.77 -6.85 -6.61
N LEU A 150 -16.72 -7.64 -6.33
CA LEU A 150 -15.71 -8.00 -7.34
C LEU A 150 -16.30 -8.81 -8.50
N GLY A 151 -17.29 -9.67 -8.25
CA GLY A 151 -17.89 -10.52 -9.28
C GLY A 151 -18.49 -9.75 -10.46
N ASN A 152 -18.89 -8.49 -10.24
CA ASN A 152 -19.52 -7.64 -11.26
C ASN A 152 -18.65 -6.43 -11.68
N ALA A 153 -17.59 -6.14 -10.93
CA ALA A 153 -16.74 -4.99 -11.16
C ALA A 153 -15.88 -5.18 -12.44
N LYS A 154 -15.58 -4.06 -13.12
CA LYS A 154 -14.77 -4.04 -14.34
C LYS A 154 -13.62 -3.05 -14.18
N PRO A 155 -12.47 -3.26 -14.86
CA PRO A 155 -11.37 -2.32 -14.80
C PRO A 155 -11.80 -0.93 -15.25
N THR A 156 -11.31 0.09 -14.55
CA THR A 156 -11.61 1.50 -14.85
C THR A 156 -10.75 2.04 -15.99
N LEU A 157 -11.04 3.26 -16.48
CA LEU A 157 -10.20 3.94 -17.46
C LEU A 157 -8.74 4.08 -17.00
N THR A 158 -8.49 4.23 -15.70
CA THR A 158 -7.13 4.27 -15.15
C THR A 158 -6.40 2.94 -15.34
N HIS A 159 -7.06 1.81 -15.16
CA HIS A 159 -6.48 0.50 -15.41
C HIS A 159 -6.11 0.32 -16.89
N PHE A 160 -7.00 0.72 -17.80
CA PHE A 160 -6.72 0.70 -19.23
C PHE A 160 -5.64 1.71 -19.65
N PHE A 161 -5.53 2.85 -18.97
CA PHE A 161 -4.41 3.77 -19.18
C PHE A 161 -3.08 3.15 -18.80
N ILE A 162 -2.99 2.45 -17.66
CA ILE A 162 -1.78 1.72 -17.27
C ILE A 162 -1.44 0.64 -18.32
N ARG A 163 -2.46 -0.10 -18.77
CA ARG A 163 -2.29 -1.08 -19.87
C ARG A 163 -1.77 -0.44 -21.14
N LEU A 164 -2.29 0.74 -21.52
CA LEU A 164 -1.82 1.48 -22.69
C LEU A 164 -0.35 1.90 -22.56
N LEU A 165 0.12 2.31 -21.37
CA LEU A 165 1.54 2.59 -21.14
C LEU A 165 2.41 1.34 -21.38
N ALA A 166 1.93 0.17 -20.96
CA ALA A 166 2.60 -1.10 -21.22
C ALA A 166 2.62 -1.45 -22.72
N ASP A 167 1.49 -1.32 -23.41
CA ASP A 167 1.40 -1.56 -24.87
C ASP A 167 2.29 -0.61 -25.68
N LYS A 168 2.53 0.59 -25.15
CA LYS A 168 3.47 1.58 -25.73
C LYS A 168 4.93 1.34 -25.32
N ASN A 169 5.22 0.30 -24.54
CA ASN A 169 6.56 -0.03 -24.02
C ASN A 169 7.21 1.10 -23.22
N ILE A 170 6.41 1.88 -22.48
CA ILE A 170 6.91 2.96 -21.62
C ILE A 170 6.57 2.75 -20.14
N LEU A 171 5.79 1.71 -19.80
CA LEU A 171 5.58 1.31 -18.41
C LEU A 171 6.77 0.45 -17.95
N LEU A 172 7.52 0.94 -16.96
CA LEU A 172 8.54 0.15 -16.28
C LEU A 172 7.89 -0.80 -15.28
N LYS A 173 7.09 -0.24 -14.36
CA LYS A 173 6.42 -1.02 -13.32
C LYS A 173 5.18 -0.31 -12.77
N LEU A 174 4.17 -1.10 -12.44
CA LEU A 174 3.06 -0.72 -11.59
C LEU A 174 3.28 -1.29 -10.19
N TYR A 175 3.35 -0.42 -9.19
CA TYR A 175 3.25 -0.78 -7.78
C TYR A 175 1.83 -0.51 -7.32
N THR A 176 1.05 -1.56 -7.05
CA THR A 176 -0.35 -1.42 -6.60
C THR A 176 -0.48 -1.79 -5.13
N GLN A 177 -1.21 -0.96 -4.38
CA GLN A 177 -1.68 -1.25 -3.03
C GLN A 177 -2.98 -2.05 -3.03
N ASN A 178 -3.62 -2.18 -4.19
CA ASN A 178 -4.89 -2.85 -4.35
C ASN A 178 -4.68 -4.37 -4.38
N VAL A 179 -5.74 -5.08 -3.99
CA VAL A 179 -5.78 -6.55 -3.94
C VAL A 179 -6.91 -7.11 -4.81
N ASP A 180 -7.61 -6.23 -5.55
CA ASP A 180 -8.81 -6.53 -6.34
C ASP A 180 -8.52 -7.28 -7.65
N GLY A 181 -7.28 -7.19 -8.17
CA GLY A 181 -6.85 -7.87 -9.39
C GLY A 181 -7.30 -7.18 -10.69
N MET A 182 -7.82 -5.96 -10.63
CA MET A 182 -8.32 -5.21 -11.79
C MET A 182 -7.23 -4.91 -12.82
N GLU A 183 -5.99 -4.77 -12.38
CA GLU A 183 -4.82 -4.61 -13.24
C GLU A 183 -4.64 -5.80 -14.18
N ARG A 184 -4.74 -7.01 -13.63
CA ARG A 184 -4.65 -8.27 -14.40
C ARG A 184 -5.84 -8.44 -15.32
N LEU A 185 -7.04 -8.08 -14.84
CA LEU A 185 -8.27 -8.14 -15.63
C LEU A 185 -8.25 -7.14 -16.81
N ALA A 186 -7.55 -6.01 -16.68
CA ALA A 186 -7.25 -5.10 -17.79
C ALA A 186 -6.19 -5.65 -18.78
N GLY A 187 -5.65 -6.85 -18.51
CA GLY A 187 -4.69 -7.55 -19.34
C GLY A 187 -3.24 -7.12 -19.12
N LEU A 188 -2.92 -6.51 -17.97
CA LEU A 188 -1.54 -6.20 -17.63
C LEU A 188 -0.80 -7.47 -17.20
N GLU A 189 0.35 -7.74 -17.83
CA GLU A 189 1.15 -8.94 -17.55
C GLU A 189 1.87 -8.87 -16.19
N SER A 190 2.08 -10.03 -15.54
CA SER A 190 2.76 -10.14 -14.24
C SER A 190 4.11 -9.43 -14.18
N LYS A 191 4.87 -9.41 -15.28
CA LYS A 191 6.19 -8.75 -15.32
C LYS A 191 6.12 -7.24 -15.06
N HIS A 192 4.96 -6.61 -15.27
CA HIS A 192 4.74 -5.19 -15.04
C HIS A 192 4.12 -4.88 -13.68
N ILE A 193 3.72 -5.87 -12.88
CA ILE A 193 2.91 -5.67 -11.67
C ILE A 193 3.70 -6.08 -10.42
N ILE A 194 3.73 -5.18 -9.45
CA ILE A 194 4.08 -5.46 -8.06
C ILE A 194 2.82 -5.27 -7.22
N GLU A 195 2.16 -6.38 -6.89
CA GLU A 195 1.06 -6.45 -5.93
C GLU A 195 1.66 -6.33 -4.52
N ALA A 196 1.92 -5.11 -4.07
CA ALA A 196 2.68 -4.87 -2.84
C ALA A 196 1.93 -5.33 -1.59
N HIS A 197 0.59 -5.25 -1.59
CA HIS A 197 -0.25 -5.78 -0.52
C HIS A 197 -0.82 -7.16 -0.83
N GLY A 198 -0.22 -7.87 -1.79
CA GLY A 198 -0.64 -9.20 -2.18
C GLY A 198 -1.93 -9.20 -3.01
N THR A 199 -2.69 -10.30 -2.96
CA THR A 199 -3.80 -10.53 -3.89
C THR A 199 -4.93 -11.34 -3.26
N LEU A 200 -6.18 -11.08 -3.69
CA LEU A 200 -7.36 -11.89 -3.33
C LEU A 200 -7.55 -13.10 -4.25
N THR A 201 -6.65 -13.33 -5.21
CA THR A 201 -6.79 -14.39 -6.21
C THR A 201 -6.25 -15.74 -5.77
N THR A 202 -5.41 -15.77 -4.73
CA THR A 202 -4.85 -17.00 -4.14
C THR A 202 -5.00 -16.96 -2.62
N ALA A 203 -4.86 -18.12 -1.97
CA ALA A 203 -4.95 -18.25 -0.52
C ALA A 203 -3.89 -19.23 0.02
N SER A 204 -3.48 -19.02 1.27
CA SER A 204 -2.48 -19.86 1.96
C SER A 204 -2.80 -20.00 3.45
N CYS A 205 -2.32 -21.08 4.05
CA CYS A 205 -2.29 -21.20 5.51
C CYS A 205 -1.34 -20.18 6.14
N ILE A 206 -1.76 -19.52 7.22
CA ILE A 206 -0.92 -18.53 7.91
C ILE A 206 0.25 -19.15 8.69
N ASN A 207 0.20 -20.45 8.99
CA ASN A 207 1.21 -21.13 9.81
C ASN A 207 2.24 -21.88 8.98
N CYS A 208 1.80 -22.72 8.04
CA CYS A 208 2.69 -23.57 7.24
C CYS A 208 2.86 -23.09 5.79
N HIS A 209 2.18 -22.00 5.41
CA HIS A 209 2.19 -21.43 4.06
C HIS A 209 1.76 -22.38 2.93
N ALA A 210 1.17 -23.53 3.28
CA ALA A 210 0.57 -24.44 2.30
C ALA A 210 -0.50 -23.70 1.50
N LYS A 211 -0.43 -23.81 0.17
CA LYS A 211 -1.43 -23.24 -0.74
C LYS A 211 -2.80 -23.85 -0.49
N PHE A 212 -3.81 -22.99 -0.60
CA PHE A 212 -5.21 -23.33 -0.39
C PHE A 212 -6.02 -22.86 -1.61
N SER A 213 -7.00 -23.65 -2.03
CA SER A 213 -7.86 -23.28 -3.17
C SER A 213 -8.67 -22.03 -2.81
N ILE A 214 -8.53 -21.00 -3.64
CA ILE A 214 -9.29 -19.76 -3.45
C ILE A 214 -10.79 -20.00 -3.61
N GLU A 215 -11.19 -20.98 -4.43
CA GLU A 215 -12.57 -21.38 -4.63
C GLU A 215 -13.17 -21.97 -3.35
N ILE A 216 -12.43 -22.86 -2.65
CA ILE A 216 -12.85 -23.40 -1.36
C ILE A 216 -12.94 -22.28 -0.32
N PHE A 217 -11.96 -21.36 -0.30
CA PHE A 217 -12.00 -20.21 0.63
C PHE A 217 -13.25 -19.36 0.39
N LYS A 218 -13.57 -19.04 -0.88
CA LYS A 218 -14.78 -18.30 -1.25
C LYS A 218 -16.05 -19.03 -0.84
N GLN A 219 -16.12 -20.35 -0.99
CA GLN A 219 -17.24 -21.16 -0.52
C GLN A 219 -17.41 -21.04 1.00
N CYS A 220 -16.32 -21.18 1.77
CA CYS A 220 -16.35 -21.02 3.21
C CYS A 220 -16.84 -19.63 3.64
N VAL A 221 -16.38 -18.57 2.98
CA VAL A 221 -16.85 -17.19 3.22
C VAL A 221 -18.35 -17.07 2.95
N GLN A 222 -18.85 -17.61 1.85
CA GLN A 222 -20.28 -17.56 1.51
C GLN A 222 -21.15 -18.34 2.50
N SER A 223 -20.66 -19.48 2.99
CA SER A 223 -21.32 -20.27 4.03
C SER A 223 -21.05 -19.79 5.46
N GLU A 224 -20.38 -18.64 5.64
CA GLU A 224 -20.07 -18.06 6.95
C GLU A 224 -19.27 -18.99 7.87
N THR A 225 -18.37 -19.77 7.27
CA THR A 225 -17.46 -20.71 7.96
C THR A 225 -16.00 -20.29 7.81
N ILE A 226 -15.18 -20.60 8.83
CA ILE A 226 -13.74 -20.32 8.80
C ILE A 226 -12.99 -21.45 8.09
N SER A 227 -12.08 -21.10 7.18
CA SER A 227 -11.21 -22.05 6.50
C SER A 227 -10.01 -22.42 7.37
N TYR A 228 -9.74 -23.72 7.47
CA TYR A 228 -8.59 -24.28 8.18
C TYR A 228 -7.75 -25.15 7.24
N CYS A 229 -6.44 -25.13 7.46
CA CYS A 229 -5.47 -25.90 6.69
C CYS A 229 -5.57 -27.39 7.01
N SER A 230 -5.64 -28.24 5.99
CA SER A 230 -5.67 -29.69 6.15
C SER A 230 -4.37 -30.29 6.70
N GLN A 231 -3.25 -29.58 6.63
CA GLN A 231 -1.94 -30.09 7.05
C GLN A 231 -1.62 -29.79 8.52
N CYS A 232 -1.99 -28.60 9.02
CA CYS A 232 -1.62 -28.15 10.37
C CYS A 232 -2.78 -27.56 11.18
N ASN A 233 -4.00 -27.59 10.64
CA ASN A 233 -5.20 -27.00 11.24
C ASN A 233 -5.09 -25.47 11.51
N GLY A 234 -4.11 -24.79 10.91
CA GLY A 234 -3.95 -23.35 11.00
C GLY A 234 -4.99 -22.60 10.16
N LEU A 235 -5.29 -21.35 10.52
CA LEU A 235 -6.20 -20.49 9.76
C LEU A 235 -5.71 -20.29 8.32
N VAL A 236 -6.66 -20.11 7.42
CA VAL A 236 -6.41 -19.77 6.01
C VAL A 236 -6.98 -18.38 5.72
N LYS A 237 -6.23 -17.60 4.95
CA LYS A 237 -6.67 -16.33 4.37
C LYS A 237 -6.18 -16.21 2.91
N PRO A 238 -6.77 -15.31 2.11
CA PRO A 238 -6.20 -14.93 0.82
C PRO A 238 -4.78 -14.41 1.01
N ASP A 239 -3.97 -14.44 -0.04
CA ASP A 239 -2.58 -13.97 -0.05
C ASP A 239 -2.49 -12.43 -0.05
N VAL A 240 -3.36 -11.76 0.71
CA VAL A 240 -3.32 -10.33 1.02
C VAL A 240 -2.42 -10.10 2.23
N VAL A 241 -1.69 -9.00 2.24
CA VAL A 241 -0.77 -8.63 3.33
C VAL A 241 -1.54 -7.87 4.40
N PHE A 242 -1.55 -8.42 5.62
CA PHE A 242 -2.11 -7.79 6.80
C PHE A 242 -1.09 -6.87 7.48
N PHE A 243 -1.57 -5.94 8.31
CA PHE A 243 -0.71 -5.26 9.28
C PHE A 243 -0.03 -6.30 10.18
N GLY A 244 1.27 -6.09 10.42
CA GLY A 244 2.13 -7.05 11.12
C GLY A 244 2.79 -8.09 10.21
N GLU A 245 2.35 -8.24 8.94
CA GLU A 245 3.02 -9.09 7.96
C GLU A 245 4.07 -8.32 7.14
N ARG A 246 5.10 -9.04 6.67
CA ARG A 246 6.08 -8.47 5.73
C ARG A 246 5.45 -8.38 4.34
N LEU A 247 5.85 -7.36 3.57
CA LEU A 247 5.53 -7.30 2.16
C LEU A 247 6.22 -8.46 1.40
N PRO A 248 5.73 -8.83 0.22
CA PRO A 248 6.32 -9.89 -0.58
C PRO A 248 7.76 -9.58 -0.99
N GLU A 249 8.61 -10.61 -1.08
CA GLU A 249 10.04 -10.45 -1.40
C GLU A 249 10.25 -9.73 -2.74
N TYR A 250 9.45 -10.05 -3.75
CA TYR A 250 9.53 -9.42 -5.08
C TYR A 250 9.35 -7.90 -5.07
N PHE A 251 8.71 -7.33 -4.03
CA PHE A 251 8.63 -5.88 -3.85
C PHE A 251 10.02 -5.30 -3.53
N PHE A 252 10.75 -5.93 -2.60
CA PHE A 252 12.08 -5.49 -2.19
C PHE A 252 13.13 -5.78 -3.27
N ASP A 253 13.00 -6.89 -3.99
CA ASP A 253 13.91 -7.27 -5.06
C ASP A 253 13.86 -6.28 -6.24
N SER A 254 12.69 -5.68 -6.49
CA SER A 254 12.46 -4.82 -7.65
C SER A 254 12.71 -3.33 -7.35
N ILE A 255 12.39 -2.86 -6.14
CA ILE A 255 12.21 -1.43 -5.86
C ILE A 255 13.46 -0.57 -6.10
N GLU A 256 14.65 -1.05 -5.70
CA GLU A 256 15.90 -0.27 -5.85
C GLU A 256 16.25 -0.08 -7.33
N SER A 257 16.24 -1.18 -8.09
CA SER A 257 16.54 -1.17 -9.52
C SER A 257 15.50 -0.35 -10.30
N ASP A 258 14.22 -0.54 -10.00
CA ASP A 258 13.15 0.18 -10.68
C ASP A 258 13.27 1.69 -10.43
N CYS A 259 13.44 2.11 -9.18
CA CYS A 259 13.52 3.53 -8.83
C CYS A 259 14.70 4.23 -9.51
N LYS A 260 15.86 3.56 -9.59
CA LYS A 260 17.06 4.08 -10.25
C LYS A 260 16.86 4.34 -11.75
N ASN A 261 16.02 3.53 -12.40
CA ASN A 261 15.78 3.60 -13.85
C ASN A 261 14.51 4.38 -14.20
N CYS A 262 13.84 4.99 -13.24
CA CYS A 262 12.58 5.70 -13.45
C CYS A 262 12.80 7.08 -14.11
N ASP A 263 12.05 7.37 -15.16
CA ASP A 263 12.06 8.67 -15.84
C ASP A 263 10.90 9.58 -15.43
N LEU A 264 9.81 8.99 -14.91
CA LEU A 264 8.60 9.66 -14.47
C LEU A 264 7.83 8.78 -13.48
N MET A 265 7.46 9.35 -12.33
CA MET A 265 6.56 8.69 -11.38
C MET A 265 5.15 9.26 -11.47
N ILE A 266 4.16 8.39 -11.63
CA ILE A 266 2.73 8.73 -11.51
C ILE A 266 2.19 8.13 -10.21
N ILE A 267 1.53 8.94 -9.39
CA ILE A 267 0.89 8.54 -8.14
C ILE A 267 -0.61 8.75 -8.30
N ALA A 268 -1.39 7.68 -8.28
CA ALA A 268 -2.82 7.72 -8.58
C ALA A 268 -3.67 7.06 -7.49
N GLY A 269 -4.69 7.77 -7.03
CA GLY A 269 -5.73 7.19 -6.17
C GLY A 269 -5.24 6.62 -4.83
N THR A 270 -4.21 7.21 -4.22
CA THR A 270 -3.66 6.76 -2.93
C THR A 270 -3.49 7.92 -1.96
N SER A 271 -3.69 7.65 -0.65
CA SER A 271 -3.41 8.61 0.42
C SER A 271 -1.93 8.66 0.82
N LEU A 272 -1.10 7.70 0.37
CA LEU A 272 0.30 7.53 0.77
C LEU A 272 0.54 7.31 2.28
N HIS A 273 -0.49 6.95 3.05
CA HIS A 273 -0.35 6.75 4.51
C HIS A 273 0.21 5.38 4.89
N VAL A 274 0.18 4.39 3.99
CA VAL A 274 0.57 3.02 4.30
C VAL A 274 2.05 2.79 3.96
N TYR A 275 2.82 2.43 4.97
CA TYR A 275 4.20 2.00 4.86
C TYR A 275 4.29 0.48 4.69
N PRO A 276 5.33 -0.04 4.04
CA PRO A 276 6.50 0.66 3.48
C PRO A 276 6.32 1.12 2.02
N ILE A 277 5.23 0.78 1.34
CA ILE A 277 5.06 1.10 -0.10
C ILE A 277 5.16 2.60 -0.41
N SER A 278 4.69 3.48 0.49
CA SER A 278 4.80 4.93 0.30
C SER A 278 6.25 5.44 0.20
N LEU A 279 7.25 4.70 0.71
CA LEU A 279 8.67 5.04 0.62
C LEU A 279 9.18 5.14 -0.81
N ILE A 280 8.54 4.45 -1.77
CA ILE A 280 8.93 4.51 -3.18
C ILE A 280 9.02 5.96 -3.67
N THR A 281 8.14 6.85 -3.18
CA THR A 281 8.11 8.28 -3.53
C THR A 281 9.41 9.02 -3.16
N GLN A 282 10.10 8.55 -2.11
CA GLN A 282 11.35 9.10 -1.59
C GLN A 282 12.58 8.44 -2.21
N LEU A 283 12.44 7.22 -2.73
CA LEU A 283 13.52 6.47 -3.40
C LEU A 283 13.74 6.91 -4.85
N ILE A 284 12.70 7.44 -5.50
CA ILE A 284 12.83 8.05 -6.83
C ILE A 284 13.88 9.19 -6.80
N PRO A 285 14.77 9.32 -7.80
CA PRO A 285 15.73 10.41 -7.87
C PRO A 285 15.07 11.81 -7.77
N PRO A 286 15.72 12.81 -7.15
CA PRO A 286 15.11 14.12 -6.93
C PRO A 286 14.72 14.87 -8.23
N ASP A 287 15.44 14.64 -9.31
CA ASP A 287 15.27 15.28 -10.63
C ASP A 287 14.17 14.61 -11.48
N VAL A 288 13.74 13.40 -11.13
CA VAL A 288 12.64 12.70 -11.78
C VAL A 288 11.30 13.36 -11.41
N PRO A 289 10.48 13.77 -12.40
CA PRO A 289 9.18 14.36 -12.13
C PRO A 289 8.24 13.37 -11.44
N ARG A 290 7.43 13.89 -10.52
CA ARG A 290 6.38 13.14 -9.82
C ARG A 290 5.04 13.82 -10.07
N VAL A 291 4.05 13.06 -10.52
CA VAL A 291 2.72 13.57 -10.85
C VAL A 291 1.70 12.89 -9.96
N VAL A 292 0.95 13.67 -9.20
CA VAL A 292 -0.13 13.16 -8.34
C VAL A 292 -1.47 13.40 -9.04
N ILE A 293 -2.20 12.32 -9.31
CA ILE A 293 -3.56 12.33 -9.85
C ILE A 293 -4.48 11.75 -8.77
N ASN A 294 -5.01 12.64 -7.93
CA ASN A 294 -5.81 12.24 -6.78
C ASN A 294 -6.87 13.30 -6.47
N LYS A 295 -7.96 12.89 -5.80
CA LYS A 295 -9.01 13.83 -5.36
C LYS A 295 -8.48 14.84 -4.33
N GLU A 296 -7.54 14.41 -3.50
CA GLU A 296 -6.93 15.21 -2.44
C GLU A 296 -5.43 15.35 -2.67
N LYS A 297 -4.85 16.46 -2.20
CA LYS A 297 -3.40 16.62 -2.17
C LYS A 297 -2.81 15.65 -1.15
N VAL A 298 -1.80 14.89 -1.56
CA VAL A 298 -1.16 13.86 -0.74
C VAL A 298 0.36 13.95 -0.86
N GLY A 299 1.05 13.46 0.17
CA GLY A 299 2.50 13.52 0.26
C GLY A 299 3.05 14.92 0.55
N THR A 300 4.36 14.98 0.83
CA THR A 300 5.09 16.22 1.12
C THR A 300 6.02 16.56 -0.04
N PHE A 301 5.46 16.71 -1.24
CA PHE A 301 6.23 17.12 -2.42
C PHE A 301 6.36 18.65 -2.44
N GLU A 302 7.58 19.18 -2.39
CA GLU A 302 7.84 20.62 -2.56
C GLU A 302 7.51 21.01 -4.01
N ILE A 303 6.68 22.06 -4.18
CA ILE A 303 6.22 22.55 -5.49
C ILE A 303 7.28 23.41 -6.15
#